data_AF-A0A5C9AJ54-F1
#
_entry.id   AF-A0A5C9AJ54-F1
#
_cell.length_a   1.000
_cell.length_b   1.000
_cell.length_c   1.000
_cell.angle_alpha   90.00
_cell.angle_beta   90.00
_cell.angle_gamma   90.00
#
_symmetry.space_group_name_H-M   'P 1'
#
loop_
_entity.id
_entity.type
_entity.pdbx_description
1 polymer ?
#
loop_
_entity_poly.entity_id
_entity_poly.type
_entity_poly.pdbx_seq_one_letter_code
_entity_poly.pdbx_strand_id
1 'polypeptide(L)'
;GEPLALSGDKWRISPWLLVTDDTATITAFLQMIQEGKAITLRDGDQTISLSGLKAALLFIDAQQKRVGSETAWIKKGDEPPLSVPPAPALKEVAVVNPTPTPLSLEERNDLLDYGNWRMNGLRCSLDPLRREVNVTALTDDKALMMISCEAGAYNTIDLAWIVSRKKPLASRPVRLRLPFNNGQETNELELMNATFDEKSRELVTLAKGRGLSDCGIQARWRFDGQRFRLVRYAAEPTCDNWHGPDAWPTLWITR
;
A
#
# COMPACT_ATOMS: atom_id res chain seq x y z
N GLY A 1 27.46 5.38 26.27
CA GLY A 1 26.19 6.11 26.16
C GLY A 1 25.43 5.94 27.46
N GLU A 2 24.41 6.76 27.70
CA GLU A 2 23.48 6.52 28.80
C GLU A 2 22.54 5.36 28.44
N PRO A 3 22.22 4.45 29.38
CA PRO A 3 21.23 3.42 29.14
C PRO A 3 19.88 4.05 28.78
N LEU A 4 19.27 3.56 27.69
CA LEU A 4 17.92 3.96 27.34
C LEU A 4 16.95 3.29 28.32
N ALA A 5 16.61 3.99 29.39
CA ALA A 5 15.58 3.54 30.30
C ALA A 5 14.24 3.67 29.60
N LEU A 6 13.64 2.53 29.23
CA LEU A 6 12.28 2.46 28.72
C LEU A 6 11.33 2.87 29.84
N SER A 7 11.14 4.18 30.00
CA SER A 7 10.23 4.76 30.97
C SER A 7 8.80 4.49 30.54
N GLY A 8 7.92 4.21 31.50
CA GLY A 8 6.52 3.82 31.27
C GLY A 8 6.31 2.31 31.29
N ASP A 9 5.26 1.87 31.97
CA ASP A 9 4.80 0.47 32.04
C ASP A 9 4.11 0.00 30.74
N LYS A 10 4.03 0.87 29.72
CA LYS A 10 3.28 0.67 28.47
C LYS A 10 4.12 0.16 27.30
N TRP A 11 5.36 -0.23 27.55
CA TRP A 11 6.17 -0.94 26.56
C TRP A 11 5.76 -2.40 26.48
N ARG A 12 5.47 -2.86 25.26
CA ARG A 12 5.40 -4.28 24.92
C ARG A 12 6.77 -4.70 24.42
N ILE A 13 7.46 -5.51 25.21
CA ILE A 13 8.83 -5.96 24.95
C ILE A 13 8.81 -7.45 24.61
N SER A 14 9.46 -7.83 23.52
CA SER A 14 9.75 -9.22 23.15
C SER A 14 11.23 -9.34 22.73
N PRO A 15 11.77 -10.56 22.54
CA PRO A 15 13.19 -10.74 22.20
C PRO A 15 13.68 -9.93 21.00
N TRP A 16 12.80 -9.64 20.05
CA TRP A 16 13.12 -8.91 18.81
C TRP A 16 12.29 -7.64 18.65
N LEU A 17 11.60 -7.20 19.71
CA LEU A 17 10.53 -6.22 19.60
C LEU A 17 10.46 -5.25 20.77
N LEU A 18 10.25 -3.99 20.42
CA LEU A 18 9.94 -2.94 21.36
C LEU A 18 8.83 -2.04 20.77
N VAL A 19 7.63 -2.08 21.36
CA VAL A 19 6.45 -1.38 20.83
C VAL A 19 5.71 -0.63 21.93
N THR A 20 5.21 0.55 21.60
CA THR A 20 4.23 1.28 22.41
C THR A 20 3.28 2.06 21.50
N ASP A 21 2.03 2.20 21.90
CA ASP A 21 1.01 3.09 21.33
C ASP A 21 0.60 4.19 22.32
N ASP A 22 1.23 4.23 23.51
CA ASP A 22 0.96 5.24 24.52
C ASP A 22 1.65 6.57 24.19
N THR A 23 0.85 7.63 24.04
CA THR A 23 1.34 8.93 23.57
C THR A 23 2.34 9.57 24.52
N ALA A 24 2.17 9.39 25.84
CA ALA A 24 3.09 9.93 26.82
C ALA A 24 4.45 9.22 26.76
N THR A 25 4.43 7.88 26.65
CA THR A 25 5.61 7.03 26.48
C THR A 25 6.38 7.39 25.20
N ILE A 26 5.67 7.56 24.07
CA ILE A 26 6.29 8.02 22.81
C ILE A 26 6.96 9.38 22.97
N THR A 27 6.26 10.34 23.59
CA THR A 27 6.80 11.69 23.79
C THR A 27 8.06 11.68 24.66
N ALA A 28 8.05 10.93 25.76
CA ALA A 28 9.21 10.79 26.64
C ALA A 28 10.39 10.12 25.93
N PHE A 29 10.13 9.08 25.13
CA PHE A 29 11.14 8.41 24.33
C PHE A 29 11.78 9.36 23.31
N LEU A 30 10.98 10.09 22.52
CA LEU A 30 11.49 11.06 21.55
C LEU A 30 12.33 12.16 22.23
N GLN A 31 11.91 12.65 23.39
CA GLN A 31 12.66 13.62 24.17
C GLN A 31 14.03 13.10 24.63
N MET A 32 14.10 11.82 24.98
CA MET A 32 15.35 11.17 25.39
C MET A 32 16.33 11.02 24.21
N ILE A 33 15.83 10.68 23.03
CA ILE A 33 16.71 10.33 21.89
C ILE A 33 16.98 11.49 20.93
N GLN A 34 16.22 12.59 20.97
CA GLN A 34 16.33 13.68 19.98
C GLN A 34 17.72 14.35 19.92
N GLU A 35 18.46 14.41 21.03
CA GLU A 35 19.85 14.93 21.05
C GLU A 35 20.90 13.80 20.91
N GLY A 36 20.45 12.55 20.84
CA GLY A 36 21.31 11.39 20.72
C GLY A 36 21.99 11.32 19.35
N LYS A 37 23.16 10.67 19.31
CA LYS A 37 23.88 10.40 18.04
C LYS A 37 23.57 9.01 17.49
N ALA A 38 23.35 8.05 18.38
CA ALA A 38 23.04 6.68 18.03
C ALA A 38 22.33 5.94 19.18
N ILE A 39 21.57 4.92 18.84
CA ILE A 39 21.10 3.87 19.76
C ILE A 39 21.93 2.62 19.50
N THR A 40 22.47 2.02 20.55
CA THR A 40 23.31 0.81 20.47
C THR A 40 22.75 -0.28 21.35
N LEU A 41 22.91 -1.54 20.94
CA LEU A 41 22.64 -2.66 21.83
C LEU A 41 23.78 -2.80 22.84
N ARG A 42 23.42 -3.05 24.10
CA ARG A 42 24.41 -3.40 25.12
C ARG A 42 25.01 -4.76 24.75
N ASP A 43 26.34 -4.85 24.77
CA ASP A 43 27.10 -6.06 24.44
C ASP A 43 26.90 -6.55 22.98
N GLY A 44 26.37 -5.70 22.09
CA GLY A 44 26.21 -5.94 20.65
C GLY A 44 26.99 -4.93 19.80
N ASP A 45 27.18 -5.25 18.52
CA ASP A 45 27.82 -4.39 17.51
C ASP A 45 26.82 -3.53 16.71
N GLN A 46 25.51 -3.78 16.90
CA GLN A 46 24.45 -3.07 16.20
C GLN A 46 24.34 -1.62 16.66
N THR A 47 24.26 -0.71 15.69
CA THR A 47 24.15 0.74 15.91
C THR A 47 23.09 1.32 14.99
N ILE A 48 22.13 2.05 15.55
CA ILE A 48 21.16 2.85 14.81
C ILE A 48 21.61 4.30 14.89
N SER A 49 21.96 4.90 13.76
CA SER A 49 22.29 6.34 13.71
C SER A 49 21.04 7.18 13.98
N LEU A 50 21.18 8.17 14.85
CA LEU A 50 20.15 9.18 15.11
C LEU A 50 20.48 10.52 14.41
N SER A 51 21.50 10.53 13.56
CA SER A 51 21.86 11.72 12.78
C SER A 51 20.67 12.18 11.95
N GLY A 52 20.24 13.43 12.17
CA GLY A 52 19.09 14.01 11.48
C GLY A 52 17.72 13.73 12.12
N LEU A 53 17.63 12.93 13.19
CA LEU A 53 16.35 12.63 13.85
C LEU A 53 15.63 13.91 14.29
N LYS A 54 16.30 14.78 15.05
CA LYS A 54 15.73 16.06 15.50
C LYS A 54 15.26 16.94 14.35
N ALA A 55 16.03 16.98 13.26
CA ALA A 55 15.68 17.76 12.08
C ALA A 55 14.44 17.17 11.37
N ALA A 56 14.35 15.84 11.28
CA ALA A 56 13.19 15.15 10.71
C ALA A 56 11.93 15.35 11.56
N LEU A 57 12.03 15.22 12.90
CA LEU A 57 10.93 15.50 13.82
C LEU A 57 10.47 16.97 13.72
N LEU A 58 11.41 17.91 13.64
CA LEU A 58 11.09 19.33 13.44
C LEU A 58 10.42 19.58 12.08
N PHE A 59 10.85 18.88 11.03
CA PHE A 59 10.22 18.95 9.72
C PHE A 59 8.77 18.44 9.77
N ILE A 60 8.51 17.34 10.48
CA ILE A 60 7.16 16.82 10.69
C ILE A 60 6.32 17.84 11.46
N ASP A 61 6.84 18.40 12.56
CA ASP A 61 6.17 19.46 13.32
C ASP A 61 5.82 20.65 12.40
N ALA A 62 6.75 21.10 11.56
CA ALA A 62 6.52 22.22 10.65
C ALA A 62 5.45 21.90 9.59
N GLN A 63 5.49 20.70 9.01
CA GLN A 63 4.53 20.27 7.99
C GLN A 63 3.12 20.12 8.57
N GLN A 64 3.01 19.68 9.82
CA GLN A 64 1.75 19.60 10.56
C GLN A 64 1.34 20.93 11.20
N LYS A 65 2.15 21.99 11.06
CA LYS A 65 1.99 23.31 11.70
C LYS A 65 1.85 23.23 13.23
N ARG A 66 2.66 22.38 13.84
CA ARG A 66 2.74 22.21 15.30
C ARG A 66 3.79 23.07 15.97
N VAL A 67 4.78 23.59 15.23
CA VAL A 67 5.86 24.42 15.79
C VAL A 67 5.27 25.60 16.56
N GLY A 68 5.63 25.75 17.84
CA GLY A 68 5.08 26.78 18.73
C GLY A 68 3.84 26.35 19.53
N SER A 69 3.27 25.17 19.26
CA SER A 69 2.18 24.59 20.04
C SER A 69 2.66 23.66 21.15
N GLU A 70 1.79 23.40 22.12
CA GLU A 70 2.02 22.44 23.21
C GLU A 70 2.28 21.02 22.70
N THR A 71 1.79 20.71 21.50
CA THR A 71 1.83 19.37 20.89
C THR A 71 3.03 19.13 19.98
N ALA A 72 3.90 20.12 19.76
CA ALA A 72 5.13 19.92 18.99
C ALA A 72 6.05 18.90 19.68
N TRP A 73 6.83 18.13 18.92
CA TRP A 73 7.86 17.28 19.53
C TRP A 73 9.13 18.06 19.87
N ILE A 74 9.56 18.98 18.98
CA ILE A 74 10.87 19.66 19.12
C ILE A 74 10.74 21.09 19.63
N LYS A 75 9.99 21.94 18.92
CA LYS A 75 9.82 23.36 19.26
C LYS A 75 8.45 23.60 19.88
N LYS A 76 8.28 23.13 21.12
CA LYS A 76 7.07 23.39 21.90
C LYS A 76 6.91 24.88 22.22
N GLY A 77 5.66 25.30 22.35
CA GLY A 77 5.29 26.62 22.86
C GLY A 77 3.92 26.57 23.52
N ASP A 78 3.34 27.74 23.76
CA ASP A 78 2.13 27.89 24.58
C ASP A 78 0.84 27.94 23.74
N GLU A 79 0.94 27.77 22.42
CA GLU A 79 -0.28 27.71 21.59
C GLU A 79 -1.06 26.42 21.91
N PRO A 80 -2.38 26.53 22.14
CA PRO A 80 -3.19 25.40 22.54
C PRO A 80 -3.26 24.34 21.43
N PRO A 81 -3.54 23.06 21.73
CA PRO A 81 -3.61 21.98 20.74
C PRO A 81 -4.56 22.24 19.57
N LEU A 82 -5.60 23.05 19.77
CA LEU A 82 -6.57 23.45 18.76
C LEU A 82 -6.02 24.45 17.73
N SER A 83 -4.83 25.04 17.93
CA SER A 83 -4.17 25.88 16.92
C SER A 83 -3.62 25.06 15.75
N VAL A 84 -3.39 23.76 15.97
CA VAL A 84 -2.96 22.82 14.93
C VAL A 84 -4.12 22.55 13.97
N PRO A 85 -3.95 22.77 12.66
CA PRO A 85 -5.02 22.53 11.70
C PRO A 85 -5.40 21.04 11.68
N PRO A 86 -6.69 20.72 11.46
CA PRO A 86 -7.11 19.34 11.28
C PRO A 86 -6.43 18.73 10.05
N ALA A 87 -6.30 17.40 10.04
CA ALA A 87 -5.80 16.68 8.88
C ALA A 87 -6.62 17.05 7.63
N PRO A 88 -5.97 17.34 6.49
CA PRO A 88 -6.69 17.63 5.25
C PRO A 88 -7.65 16.48 4.87
N ALA A 89 -8.81 16.85 4.33
CA ALA A 89 -9.74 15.86 3.81
C ALA A 89 -9.08 15.03 2.69
N LEU A 90 -9.32 13.72 2.71
CA LEU A 90 -8.85 12.82 1.66
C LEU A 90 -9.53 13.17 0.34
N LYS A 91 -8.77 13.12 -0.75
CA LYS A 91 -9.35 13.27 -2.10
C LYS A 91 -10.29 12.10 -2.36
N GLU A 92 -11.41 12.37 -3.03
CA GLU A 92 -12.37 11.34 -3.36
C GLU A 92 -12.01 10.63 -4.67
N VAL A 93 -12.21 9.31 -4.69
CA VAL A 93 -12.19 8.45 -5.86
C VAL A 93 -13.63 8.03 -6.14
N ALA A 94 -14.13 8.41 -7.32
CA ALA A 94 -15.49 8.11 -7.73
C ALA A 94 -15.79 6.61 -7.59
N VAL A 95 -16.95 6.31 -7.02
CA VAL A 95 -17.49 4.96 -6.88
C VAL A 95 -18.50 4.76 -7.99
N VAL A 96 -18.36 3.68 -8.76
CA VAL A 96 -19.40 3.31 -9.73
C VAL A 96 -20.60 2.74 -8.98
N ASN A 97 -21.73 3.43 -9.10
CA ASN A 97 -23.03 3.02 -8.60
C ASN A 97 -24.03 2.92 -9.77
N PRO A 98 -24.98 1.96 -9.73
CA PRO A 98 -25.14 0.93 -8.70
C PRO A 98 -24.05 -0.16 -8.77
N THR A 99 -24.00 -1.02 -7.75
CA THR A 99 -23.25 -2.28 -7.82
C THR A 99 -23.70 -3.04 -9.07
N PRO A 100 -22.78 -3.49 -9.93
CA PRO A 100 -23.16 -4.15 -11.16
C PRO A 100 -23.84 -5.48 -10.89
N THR A 101 -24.73 -5.83 -11.80
CA THR A 101 -25.28 -7.17 -11.92
C THR A 101 -24.14 -8.19 -12.09
N PRO A 102 -24.19 -9.34 -11.39
CA PRO A 102 -23.26 -10.44 -11.63
C PRO A 102 -23.25 -10.84 -13.11
N LEU A 103 -22.13 -11.36 -13.60
CA LEU A 103 -22.04 -11.90 -14.95
C LEU A 103 -23.01 -13.09 -15.08
N SER A 104 -23.86 -13.05 -16.10
CA SER A 104 -24.64 -14.23 -16.51
C SER A 104 -23.71 -15.35 -16.98
N LEU A 105 -24.23 -16.58 -17.04
CA LEU A 105 -23.47 -17.72 -17.54
C LEU A 105 -22.98 -17.51 -18.99
N GLU A 106 -23.83 -16.93 -19.84
CA GLU A 106 -23.49 -16.62 -21.23
C GLU A 106 -22.37 -15.57 -21.31
N GLU A 107 -22.49 -14.45 -20.59
CA GLU A 107 -21.44 -13.42 -20.56
C GLU A 107 -20.12 -13.96 -20.02
N ARG A 108 -20.17 -14.77 -18.96
CA ARG A 108 -18.97 -15.39 -18.38
C ARG A 108 -18.28 -16.30 -19.39
N ASN A 109 -19.03 -17.16 -20.09
CA ASN A 109 -18.47 -18.06 -21.11
C ASN A 109 -17.85 -17.25 -22.26
N ASP A 110 -18.57 -16.25 -22.77
CA ASP A 110 -18.08 -15.37 -23.85
C ASP A 110 -16.78 -14.64 -23.48
N LEU A 111 -16.70 -14.14 -22.25
CA LEU A 111 -15.51 -13.45 -21.74
C LEU A 111 -14.33 -14.41 -21.53
N LEU A 112 -14.59 -15.62 -21.05
CA LEU A 112 -13.56 -16.65 -20.86
C LEU A 112 -13.02 -17.13 -22.22
N ASP A 113 -13.87 -17.39 -23.19
CA ASP A 113 -13.48 -17.76 -24.56
C ASP A 113 -12.63 -16.65 -25.20
N TYR A 114 -13.04 -15.39 -25.02
CA TYR A 114 -12.28 -14.24 -25.49
C TYR A 114 -10.91 -14.12 -24.80
N GLY A 115 -10.86 -14.36 -23.49
CA GLY A 115 -9.61 -14.37 -22.72
C GLY A 115 -8.67 -15.49 -23.16
N ASN A 116 -9.19 -16.70 -23.37
CA ASN A 116 -8.43 -17.84 -23.88
C ASN A 116 -7.88 -17.59 -25.29
N TRP A 117 -8.70 -17.03 -26.19
CA TRP A 117 -8.24 -16.61 -27.51
C TRP A 117 -7.12 -15.57 -27.41
N ARG A 118 -7.27 -14.57 -26.53
CA ARG A 118 -6.26 -13.52 -26.33
C ARG A 118 -4.97 -14.10 -25.75
N MET A 119 -5.05 -15.04 -24.81
CA MET A 119 -3.92 -15.69 -24.15
C MET A 119 -2.92 -16.28 -25.16
N ASN A 120 -3.41 -16.87 -26.25
CA ASN A 120 -2.58 -17.46 -27.31
C ASN A 120 -1.70 -16.42 -28.03
N GLY A 121 -2.10 -15.15 -28.04
CA GLY A 121 -1.35 -14.06 -28.65
C GLY A 121 -0.43 -13.30 -27.69
N LEU A 122 -0.43 -13.63 -26.39
CA LEU A 122 0.35 -12.91 -25.38
C LEU A 122 1.80 -13.41 -25.33
N ARG A 123 2.74 -12.46 -25.28
CA ARG A 123 4.14 -12.72 -24.97
C ARG A 123 4.31 -12.75 -23.46
N CYS A 124 4.24 -13.95 -22.90
CA CYS A 124 4.28 -14.22 -21.48
C CYS A 124 5.29 -15.35 -21.21
N SER A 125 6.05 -15.25 -20.12
CA SER A 125 7.08 -16.24 -19.76
C SER A 125 6.49 -17.48 -19.09
N LEU A 126 5.30 -17.35 -18.47
CA LEU A 126 4.59 -18.45 -17.85
C LEU A 126 4.09 -19.44 -18.92
N ASP A 127 4.23 -20.74 -18.65
CA ASP A 127 3.72 -21.81 -19.52
C ASP A 127 2.20 -21.63 -19.77
N PRO A 128 1.71 -21.69 -21.02
CA PRO A 128 0.29 -21.53 -21.34
C PRO A 128 -0.67 -22.41 -20.52
N LEU A 129 -0.28 -23.65 -20.17
CA LEU A 129 -1.11 -24.56 -19.37
C LEU A 129 -1.22 -24.13 -17.91
N ARG A 130 -0.34 -23.24 -17.46
CA ARG A 130 -0.33 -22.67 -16.10
C ARG A 130 -0.93 -21.27 -16.03
N ARG A 131 -1.37 -20.73 -17.17
CA ARG A 131 -2.03 -19.42 -17.21
C ARG A 131 -3.50 -19.57 -16.85
N GLU A 132 -4.00 -18.61 -16.09
CA GLU A 132 -5.38 -18.55 -15.66
C GLU A 132 -6.05 -17.32 -16.26
N VAL A 133 -7.29 -17.46 -16.71
CA VAL A 133 -8.13 -16.34 -17.13
C VAL A 133 -9.21 -16.12 -16.08
N ASN A 134 -9.19 -14.94 -15.46
CA ASN A 134 -10.18 -14.55 -14.47
C ASN A 134 -11.02 -13.38 -15.00
N VAL A 135 -12.35 -13.46 -14.83
CA VAL A 135 -13.29 -12.45 -15.29
C VAL A 135 -14.26 -12.06 -14.16
N THR A 136 -14.44 -10.76 -13.98
CA THR A 136 -15.27 -10.19 -12.91
C THR A 136 -16.09 -9.01 -13.42
N ALA A 137 -17.34 -8.86 -12.95
CA ALA A 137 -18.19 -7.74 -13.31
C ALA A 137 -17.66 -6.42 -12.72
N LEU A 138 -17.32 -5.47 -13.61
CA LEU A 138 -16.81 -4.15 -13.23
C LEU A 138 -17.91 -3.10 -13.28
N THR A 139 -18.78 -3.15 -14.27
CA THR A 139 -20.01 -2.35 -14.41
C THR A 139 -21.07 -3.22 -15.12
N ASP A 140 -22.29 -2.71 -15.33
CA ASP A 140 -23.31 -3.43 -16.11
C ASP A 140 -22.96 -3.59 -17.59
N ASP A 141 -21.98 -2.83 -18.08
CA ASP A 141 -21.51 -2.87 -19.46
C ASP A 141 -20.05 -3.32 -19.61
N LYS A 142 -19.29 -3.47 -18.51
CA LYS A 142 -17.86 -3.82 -18.53
C LYS A 142 -17.49 -4.91 -17.53
N ALA A 143 -16.54 -5.75 -17.92
CA ALA A 143 -15.88 -6.72 -17.08
C ALA A 143 -14.38 -6.39 -16.94
N LEU A 144 -13.80 -6.73 -15.81
CA LEU A 144 -12.35 -6.85 -15.63
C LEU A 144 -11.95 -8.26 -16.04
N MET A 145 -11.00 -8.39 -16.96
CA MET A 145 -10.39 -9.65 -17.36
C MET A 145 -8.91 -9.61 -17.01
N MET A 146 -8.42 -10.62 -16.30
CA MET A 146 -7.01 -10.76 -15.93
C MET A 146 -6.47 -12.10 -16.42
N ILE A 147 -5.23 -12.10 -16.91
CA ILE A 147 -4.54 -13.30 -17.40
C ILE A 147 -3.16 -13.34 -16.77
N SER A 148 -2.85 -14.42 -16.04
CA SER A 148 -1.52 -14.60 -15.48
C SER A 148 -0.47 -14.77 -16.59
N CYS A 149 0.63 -14.04 -16.47
CA CYS A 149 1.58 -13.85 -17.56
C CYS A 149 3.02 -14.22 -17.18
N GLU A 150 3.46 -13.84 -15.98
CA GLU A 150 4.79 -14.18 -15.49
C GLU A 150 4.69 -14.70 -14.05
N ALA A 151 5.65 -15.52 -13.64
CA ALA A 151 5.73 -15.99 -12.26
C ALA A 151 7.19 -16.05 -11.81
N GLY A 152 7.46 -15.46 -10.65
CA GLY A 152 8.68 -15.61 -9.89
C GLY A 152 8.48 -16.48 -8.65
N ALA A 153 9.46 -16.50 -7.75
CA ALA A 153 9.43 -17.35 -6.55
C ALA A 153 8.25 -17.04 -5.61
N TYR A 154 7.82 -15.77 -5.54
CA TYR A 154 6.79 -15.31 -4.60
C TYR A 154 5.67 -14.49 -5.23
N ASN A 155 5.82 -14.13 -6.52
CA ASN A 155 4.93 -13.20 -7.20
C ASN A 155 4.51 -13.76 -8.56
N THR A 156 3.22 -13.67 -8.86
CA THR A 156 2.68 -13.83 -10.20
C THR A 156 2.35 -12.45 -10.75
N ILE A 157 2.70 -12.15 -12.00
CA ILE A 157 2.34 -10.89 -12.67
C ILE A 157 1.21 -11.19 -13.65
N ASP A 158 0.11 -10.47 -13.51
CA ASP A 158 -1.03 -10.53 -14.41
C ASP A 158 -0.97 -9.44 -15.48
N LEU A 159 -1.58 -9.71 -16.64
CA LEU A 159 -2.01 -8.67 -17.56
C LEU A 159 -3.53 -8.50 -17.43
N ALA A 160 -4.01 -7.26 -17.46
CA ALA A 160 -5.44 -6.98 -17.28
C ALA A 160 -6.03 -6.10 -18.38
N TRP A 161 -7.31 -6.31 -18.65
CA TRP A 161 -8.11 -5.55 -19.59
C TRP A 161 -9.47 -5.21 -19.01
N ILE A 162 -10.01 -4.08 -19.45
CA ILE A 162 -11.43 -3.77 -19.32
C ILE A 162 -12.10 -4.16 -20.62
N VAL A 163 -13.09 -5.04 -20.54
CA VAL A 163 -13.76 -5.67 -21.69
C VAL A 163 -15.24 -5.29 -21.67
N SER A 164 -15.87 -5.04 -22.83
CA SER A 164 -17.33 -4.94 -22.90
C SER A 164 -17.98 -6.27 -22.52
N ARG A 165 -19.16 -6.25 -21.89
CA ARG A 165 -19.89 -7.48 -21.51
C ARG A 165 -20.65 -8.13 -22.68
N LYS A 166 -20.95 -7.37 -23.73
CA LYS A 166 -21.73 -7.83 -24.89
C LYS A 166 -20.87 -7.88 -26.14
N LYS A 167 -21.17 -8.85 -27.01
CA LYS A 167 -20.58 -8.98 -28.34
C LYS A 167 -20.99 -7.81 -29.26
N PRO A 168 -20.11 -7.33 -30.17
CA PRO A 168 -18.72 -7.73 -30.29
C PRO A 168 -17.89 -7.25 -29.08
N LEU A 169 -17.06 -8.14 -28.54
CA LEU A 169 -16.25 -7.84 -27.36
C LEU A 169 -15.12 -6.88 -27.74
N ALA A 170 -15.10 -5.73 -27.08
CA ALA A 170 -14.04 -4.73 -27.20
C ALA A 170 -13.27 -4.66 -25.89
N SER A 171 -11.94 -4.60 -25.96
CA SER A 171 -11.11 -4.50 -24.76
C SER A 171 -10.02 -3.44 -24.86
N ARG A 172 -9.62 -2.91 -23.71
CA ARG A 172 -8.48 -2.01 -23.57
C ARG A 172 -7.62 -2.43 -22.38
N PRO A 173 -6.29 -2.30 -22.47
CA PRO A 173 -5.40 -2.69 -21.38
C PRO A 173 -5.63 -1.81 -20.15
N VAL A 174 -5.52 -2.41 -18.97
CA VAL A 174 -5.42 -1.72 -17.69
C VAL A 174 -3.95 -1.36 -17.47
N ARG A 175 -3.69 -0.11 -17.13
CA ARG A 175 -2.39 0.35 -16.62
C ARG A 175 -2.61 1.03 -15.30
N LEU A 176 -1.90 0.59 -14.28
CA LEU A 176 -1.94 1.17 -12.95
C LEU A 176 -0.82 2.19 -12.85
N ARG A 177 -1.16 3.46 -12.65
CA ARG A 177 -0.17 4.55 -12.58
C ARG A 177 -0.27 5.27 -11.25
N LEU A 178 0.83 5.28 -10.51
CA LEU A 178 0.95 6.00 -9.27
C LEU A 178 0.88 7.53 -9.51
N PRO A 179 0.13 8.27 -8.68
CA PRO A 179 0.04 9.72 -8.76
C PRO A 179 1.25 10.45 -8.16
N PHE A 180 2.25 9.70 -7.70
CA PHE A 180 3.52 10.19 -7.15
C PHE A 180 4.67 9.31 -7.65
N ASN A 181 5.90 9.81 -7.54
CA ASN A 181 7.11 9.03 -7.81
C ASN A 181 7.51 8.26 -6.54
N ASN A 182 7.66 6.94 -6.66
CA ASN A 182 8.04 6.04 -5.56
C ASN A 182 9.55 5.68 -5.57
N GLY A 183 10.37 6.43 -6.30
CA GLY A 183 11.80 6.19 -6.48
C GLY A 183 12.16 5.30 -7.66
N GLN A 184 11.19 4.89 -8.48
CA GLN A 184 11.41 4.08 -9.68
C GLN A 184 11.46 4.94 -10.95
N GLU A 185 12.01 4.39 -12.03
CA GLU A 185 12.09 5.08 -13.34
C GLU A 185 10.70 5.43 -13.90
N THR A 186 9.71 4.58 -13.62
CA THR A 186 8.32 4.78 -14.05
C THR A 186 7.37 4.73 -12.86
N ASN A 187 6.26 5.45 -12.98
CA ASN A 187 5.15 5.36 -12.02
C ASN A 187 4.17 4.24 -12.38
N GLU A 188 4.45 3.40 -13.38
CA GLU A 188 3.59 2.25 -13.68
C GLU A 188 3.83 1.16 -12.63
N LEU A 189 2.74 0.60 -12.10
CA LEU A 189 2.77 -0.49 -11.15
C LEU A 189 2.31 -1.77 -11.84
N GLU A 190 3.09 -2.84 -11.70
CA GLU A 190 2.73 -4.16 -12.19
C GLU A 190 1.58 -4.76 -11.37
N LEU A 191 0.77 -5.59 -12.01
CA LEU A 191 -0.32 -6.33 -11.39
C LEU A 191 0.23 -7.58 -10.69
N MET A 192 1.11 -7.38 -9.71
CA MET A 192 1.67 -8.48 -8.92
C MET A 192 0.61 -9.04 -7.95
N ASN A 193 0.43 -10.36 -7.98
CA ASN A 193 -0.53 -11.12 -7.18
C ASN A 193 -1.90 -10.43 -7.14
N ALA A 194 -2.41 -10.04 -8.33
CA ALA A 194 -3.56 -9.16 -8.41
C ALA A 194 -4.86 -9.91 -8.12
N THR A 195 -5.71 -9.33 -7.29
CA THR A 195 -7.05 -9.85 -7.00
C THR A 195 -8.08 -8.73 -7.04
N PHE A 196 -9.30 -9.05 -7.45
CA PHE A 196 -10.41 -8.08 -7.37
C PHE A 196 -11.34 -8.48 -6.24
N ASP A 197 -11.45 -7.64 -5.23
CA ASP A 197 -12.38 -7.81 -4.12
C ASP A 197 -13.74 -7.24 -4.52
N GLU A 198 -14.71 -8.13 -4.79
CA GLU A 198 -16.06 -7.73 -5.19
C GLU A 198 -16.82 -6.99 -4.10
N LYS A 199 -16.47 -7.18 -2.81
CA LYS A 199 -17.12 -6.51 -1.68
C LYS A 199 -16.66 -5.06 -1.56
N SER A 200 -15.35 -4.81 -1.57
CA SER A 200 -14.81 -3.44 -1.53
C SER A 200 -14.79 -2.75 -2.89
N ARG A 201 -14.98 -3.52 -3.97
CA ARG A 201 -14.93 -3.06 -5.38
C ARG A 201 -13.55 -2.53 -5.77
N GLU A 202 -12.52 -3.14 -5.20
CA GLU A 202 -11.14 -2.72 -5.37
C GLU A 202 -10.30 -3.83 -6.00
N LEU A 203 -9.49 -3.44 -6.98
CA LEU A 203 -8.37 -4.23 -7.46
C LEU A 203 -7.22 -4.05 -6.48
N VAL A 204 -6.76 -5.15 -5.90
CA VAL A 204 -5.63 -5.21 -4.96
C VAL A 204 -4.43 -5.81 -5.67
N THR A 205 -3.29 -5.15 -5.58
CA THR A 205 -2.00 -5.68 -6.03
C THR A 205 -1.09 -5.84 -4.83
N LEU A 206 -0.36 -6.95 -4.76
CA LEU A 206 0.57 -7.27 -3.67
C LEU A 206 1.91 -7.76 -4.25
N ALA A 207 2.90 -6.88 -4.26
CA ALA A 207 4.28 -7.24 -4.58
C ALA A 207 4.98 -7.69 -3.29
N LYS A 208 5.29 -8.97 -3.15
CA LYS A 208 5.98 -9.52 -1.98
C LYS A 208 7.48 -9.42 -2.15
N GLY A 209 8.20 -8.95 -1.11
CA GLY A 209 9.66 -9.02 -1.08
C GLY A 209 10.16 -10.46 -0.89
N ARG A 210 9.44 -11.25 -0.10
CA ARG A 210 9.67 -12.70 0.06
C ARG A 210 8.39 -13.47 0.38
N GLY A 211 8.47 -14.81 0.38
CA GLY A 211 7.31 -15.69 0.57
C GLY A 211 6.49 -15.44 1.85
N LEU A 212 7.12 -14.96 2.91
CA LEU A 212 6.46 -14.65 4.19
C LEU A 212 5.55 -13.41 4.13
N SER A 213 5.68 -12.56 3.10
CA SER A 213 4.90 -11.32 2.94
C SER A 213 5.03 -10.37 4.13
N ASP A 214 6.23 -10.31 4.72
CA ASP A 214 6.63 -9.40 5.81
C ASP A 214 7.38 -8.16 5.30
N CYS A 215 7.37 -7.95 3.99
CA CYS A 215 7.88 -6.78 3.27
C CYS A 215 7.31 -6.80 1.85
N GLY A 216 7.22 -5.62 1.24
CA GLY A 216 6.72 -5.45 -0.10
C GLY A 216 5.89 -4.19 -0.29
N ILE A 217 5.04 -4.21 -1.32
CA ILE A 217 4.11 -3.11 -1.65
C ILE A 217 2.70 -3.69 -1.81
N GLN A 218 1.73 -3.11 -1.09
CA GLN A 218 0.31 -3.34 -1.32
C GLN A 218 -0.32 -2.07 -1.87
N ALA A 219 -1.01 -2.17 -3.00
CA ALA A 219 -1.82 -1.08 -3.52
C ALA A 219 -3.26 -1.53 -3.77
N ARG A 220 -4.20 -0.62 -3.51
CA ARG A 220 -5.63 -0.82 -3.72
C ARG A 220 -6.12 0.21 -4.70
N TRP A 221 -6.92 -0.21 -5.66
CA TRP A 221 -7.36 0.61 -6.77
C TRP A 221 -8.85 0.46 -7.00
N ARG A 222 -9.55 1.59 -7.20
CA ARG A 222 -10.98 1.59 -7.49
C ARG A 222 -11.22 2.07 -8.90
N PHE A 223 -12.16 1.43 -9.60
CA PHE A 223 -12.56 1.84 -10.93
C PHE A 223 -13.51 3.04 -10.87
N ASP A 224 -13.13 4.14 -11.52
CA ASP A 224 -13.90 5.40 -11.52
C ASP A 224 -14.94 5.50 -12.66
N GLY A 225 -15.20 4.39 -13.38
CA GLY A 225 -16.00 4.35 -14.61
C GLY A 225 -15.15 4.45 -15.89
N GLN A 226 -13.92 4.97 -15.80
CA GLN A 226 -12.98 5.05 -16.92
C GLN A 226 -11.67 4.31 -16.64
N ARG A 227 -11.10 4.39 -15.45
CA ARG A 227 -9.82 3.75 -15.11
C ARG A 227 -9.71 3.45 -13.63
N PHE A 228 -8.73 2.63 -13.28
CA PHE A 228 -8.39 2.35 -11.90
C PHE A 228 -7.62 3.55 -11.31
N ARG A 229 -8.07 4.00 -10.13
CA ARG A 229 -7.48 5.09 -9.35
C ARG A 229 -6.97 4.56 -8.03
N LEU A 230 -5.79 5.01 -7.64
CA LEU A 230 -5.14 4.58 -6.42
C LEU A 230 -5.95 5.03 -5.20
N VAL A 231 -6.44 4.07 -4.42
CA VAL A 231 -7.14 4.28 -3.15
C VAL A 231 -6.17 4.23 -1.97
N ARG A 232 -5.27 3.24 -1.97
CA ARG A 232 -4.27 3.07 -0.93
C ARG A 232 -2.97 2.59 -1.53
N TYR A 233 -1.85 3.11 -1.05
CA TYR A 233 -0.52 2.53 -1.27
C TYR A 233 0.16 2.38 0.09
N ALA A 234 0.61 1.18 0.40
CA ALA A 234 1.41 0.88 1.56
C ALA A 234 2.66 0.10 1.16
N ALA A 235 3.78 0.39 1.82
CA ALA A 235 5.04 -0.25 1.50
C ALA A 235 5.88 -0.48 2.76
N GLU A 236 6.48 -1.66 2.83
CA GLU A 236 7.44 -2.07 3.84
C GLU A 236 8.69 -2.57 3.11
N PRO A 237 9.73 -1.73 2.95
CA PRO A 237 10.88 -2.07 2.12
C PRO A 237 11.83 -3.10 2.77
N THR A 238 11.76 -3.26 4.09
CA THR A 238 12.67 -4.14 4.85
C THR A 238 11.86 -5.29 5.44
N CYS A 239 12.31 -6.51 5.17
CA CYS A 239 11.68 -7.72 5.69
C CYS A 239 12.09 -7.94 7.15
N ASP A 240 11.12 -7.94 8.04
CA ASP A 240 11.32 -7.87 9.48
C ASP A 240 10.68 -9.03 10.26
N ASN A 241 10.05 -10.00 9.57
CA ASN A 241 9.27 -11.09 10.15
C ASN A 241 8.12 -10.63 11.05
N TRP A 242 7.60 -9.42 10.86
CA TRP A 242 6.63 -8.86 11.78
C TRP A 242 5.26 -8.69 11.15
N HIS A 243 5.05 -7.64 10.38
CA HIS A 243 3.71 -7.25 9.95
C HIS A 243 3.43 -7.73 8.53
N GLY A 244 2.20 -8.20 8.35
CA GLY A 244 1.68 -8.47 7.02
C GLY A 244 1.21 -7.20 6.31
N PRO A 245 0.81 -7.34 5.03
CA PRO A 245 0.46 -6.23 4.15
C PRO A 245 -0.59 -5.23 4.67
N ASP A 246 -1.47 -5.68 5.56
CA ASP A 246 -2.54 -4.85 6.12
C ASP A 246 -2.04 -3.86 7.19
N ALA A 247 -0.88 -4.12 7.79
CA ALA A 247 -0.27 -3.27 8.81
C ALA A 247 0.93 -2.45 8.30
N TRP A 248 1.30 -2.61 7.03
CA TRP A 248 2.39 -1.83 6.42
C TRP A 248 2.12 -0.32 6.43
N PRO A 249 3.17 0.52 6.55
CA PRO A 249 3.06 1.97 6.50
C PRO A 249 2.31 2.44 5.26
N THR A 250 1.23 3.19 5.48
CA THR A 250 0.45 3.78 4.38
C THR A 250 1.10 5.07 3.91
N LEU A 251 1.55 5.09 2.67
CA LEU A 251 2.23 6.24 2.04
C LEU A 251 1.28 7.06 1.17
N TRP A 252 0.12 6.50 0.81
CA TRP A 252 -0.94 7.19 0.09
C TRP A 252 -2.30 6.68 0.52
N ILE A 253 -3.25 7.59 0.69
CA ILE A 253 -4.66 7.26 0.90
C ILE A 253 -5.58 8.29 0.25
N THR A 254 -6.66 7.79 -0.35
CA THR A 254 -7.81 8.56 -0.84
C THR A 254 -9.09 7.86 -0.40
N ARG A 255 -10.22 8.59 -0.41
CA ARG A 255 -11.51 8.07 0.03
C ARG A 255 -12.35 7.60 -1.16
#